data_AF-A0A2V2MNW2-F1
#
_entry.id   AF-A0A2V2MNW2-F1
#
_cell.length_a   1.000
_cell.length_b   1.000
_cell.length_c   1.000
_cell.angle_alpha   90.00
_cell.angle_beta   90.00
_cell.angle_gamma   90.00
#
_symmetry.space_group_name_H-M   'P 1'
#
loop_
_entity.id
_entity.type
_entity.pdbx_description
1 polymer ?
#
loop_
_entity_poly.entity_id
_entity_poly.type
_entity_poly.pdbx_seq_one_letter_code
_entity_poly.pdbx_strand_id
1 'polypeptide(L)'
;MSINKLPHKNLYAWTVVLTAVTMIGGILSIITGIGIKTAIPATPDIPGGIILFLLGLLLATGLYEGRHDHARWVQFGYTGIILILIFGVCTVIISGANLLSLILEGEKTDPVSILYSGYIWAAILALPIYPGLKKLLFGCSQGGAF
;
A
#
# COMPACT_ATOMS: atom_id res chain seq x y z
N MET A 1 -14.09 0.75 -36.26
CA MET A 1 -13.04 1.25 -35.35
C MET A 1 -13.50 0.95 -33.91
N SER A 2 -13.06 -0.17 -33.32
CA SER A 2 -13.61 -0.67 -32.04
C SER A 2 -12.76 -0.22 -30.85
N ILE A 3 -13.26 0.70 -30.04
CA ILE A 3 -12.56 1.29 -28.88
C ILE A 3 -12.82 0.51 -27.57
N ASN A 4 -13.57 -0.60 -27.56
CA ASN A 4 -14.21 -1.09 -26.31
C ASN A 4 -13.85 -2.50 -25.81
N LYS A 5 -12.61 -3.00 -25.92
CA LYS A 5 -12.25 -4.33 -25.34
C LYS A 5 -10.96 -4.44 -24.53
N LEU A 6 -10.29 -3.35 -24.16
CA LEU A 6 -9.28 -3.37 -23.10
C LEU A 6 -9.51 -2.18 -22.16
N PRO A 7 -9.80 -2.44 -20.86
CA PRO A 7 -8.68 -2.41 -19.92
C PRO A 7 -8.72 -3.43 -18.76
N HIS A 8 -9.73 -4.30 -18.62
CA HIS A 8 -9.83 -5.19 -17.44
C HIS A 8 -8.66 -6.16 -17.28
N LYS A 9 -8.19 -6.75 -18.38
CA LYS A 9 -7.07 -7.71 -18.36
C LYS A 9 -5.75 -7.02 -17.97
N ASN A 10 -5.55 -5.78 -18.43
CA ASN A 10 -4.40 -4.97 -18.04
C ASN A 10 -4.49 -4.54 -16.58
N LEU A 11 -5.66 -4.12 -16.11
CA LEU A 11 -5.83 -3.69 -14.72
C LEU A 11 -5.62 -4.85 -13.75
N TYR A 12 -6.14 -6.04 -14.06
CA TYR A 12 -5.93 -7.24 -13.27
C TYR A 12 -4.44 -7.65 -13.24
N ALA A 13 -3.75 -7.59 -14.38
CA ALA A 13 -2.31 -7.86 -14.46
C ALA A 13 -1.50 -6.84 -13.64
N TRP A 14 -1.84 -5.55 -13.71
CA TRP A 14 -1.21 -4.52 -12.88
C TRP A 14 -1.45 -4.73 -11.39
N THR A 15 -2.65 -5.17 -10.99
CA THR A 15 -2.90 -5.52 -9.58
C THR A 15 -2.08 -6.72 -9.11
N VAL A 16 -1.83 -7.71 -9.97
CA VAL A 16 -0.93 -8.84 -9.67
C VAL A 16 0.50 -8.35 -9.46
N VAL A 17 1.01 -7.51 -10.35
CA VAL A 17 2.35 -6.91 -10.22
C VAL A 17 2.45 -6.09 -8.94
N LEU A 18 1.46 -5.23 -8.66
CA LEU A 18 1.44 -4.40 -7.46
C LEU A 18 1.43 -5.27 -6.20
N THR A 19 0.60 -6.30 -6.16
CA THR A 19 0.55 -7.26 -5.04
C THR A 19 1.92 -7.88 -4.78
N ALA A 20 2.58 -8.38 -5.84
CA ALA A 20 3.87 -9.02 -5.72
C ALA A 20 4.94 -8.05 -5.21
N VAL A 21 5.01 -6.85 -5.78
CA VAL A 21 5.97 -5.81 -5.37
C VAL A 21 5.73 -5.39 -3.92
N THR A 22 4.47 -5.19 -3.53
CA THR A 22 4.11 -4.81 -2.16
C THR A 22 4.45 -5.90 -1.14
N MET A 23 4.19 -7.18 -1.46
CA MET A 23 4.57 -8.30 -0.57
C MET A 23 6.07 -8.49 -0.48
N ILE A 24 6.79 -8.47 -1.62
CA ILE A 24 8.26 -8.59 -1.65
C ILE A 24 8.90 -7.43 -0.89
N GLY A 25 8.44 -6.20 -1.13
CA GLY A 25 8.92 -5.02 -0.41
C GLY A 25 8.69 -5.13 1.09
N GLY A 26 7.51 -5.59 1.51
CA GLY A 26 7.20 -5.84 2.92
C GLY A 26 8.14 -6.87 3.56
N ILE A 27 8.35 -8.01 2.89
CA ILE A 27 9.24 -9.08 3.37
C ILE A 27 10.69 -8.58 3.46
N LEU A 28 11.20 -7.88 2.44
CA LEU A 28 12.56 -7.35 2.44
C LEU A 28 12.76 -6.33 3.56
N SER A 29 11.78 -5.48 3.82
CA SER A 29 11.81 -4.50 4.91
C SER A 29 11.85 -5.17 6.30
N ILE A 30 11.10 -6.27 6.49
CA ILE A 30 11.14 -7.07 7.72
C ILE A 30 12.50 -7.77 7.87
N ILE A 31 12.98 -8.46 6.82
CA ILE A 31 14.23 -9.23 6.83
C ILE A 31 15.44 -8.32 7.10
N THR A 32 15.50 -7.17 6.45
CA THR A 32 16.56 -6.18 6.71
C THR A 32 16.42 -5.56 8.11
N GLY A 33 15.20 -5.34 8.58
CA GLY A 33 14.90 -4.87 9.94
C GLY A 33 15.37 -5.80 11.06
N ILE A 34 15.34 -7.13 10.85
CA ILE A 34 15.86 -8.13 11.80
C ILE A 34 17.38 -8.39 11.66
N GLY A 35 18.08 -7.62 10.81
CA GLY A 35 19.54 -7.68 10.68
C GLY A 35 20.07 -8.69 9.65
N ILE A 36 19.20 -9.30 8.84
CA ILE A 36 19.63 -10.20 7.76
C ILE A 36 20.02 -9.37 6.55
N LYS A 37 21.27 -9.52 6.08
CA LYS A 37 21.77 -8.82 4.89
C LYS A 37 21.16 -9.43 3.63
N THR A 38 20.44 -8.62 2.86
CA THR A 38 19.90 -8.99 1.55
C THR A 38 20.74 -8.39 0.43
N ALA A 39 20.81 -9.06 -0.72
CA ALA A 39 21.48 -8.53 -1.91
C ALA A 39 20.74 -7.32 -2.52
N ILE A 40 19.45 -7.18 -2.21
CA ILE A 40 18.60 -6.07 -2.65
C ILE A 40 18.66 -4.98 -1.58
N PRO A 41 18.96 -3.72 -1.93
CA PRO A 41 18.90 -2.61 -0.99
C PRO A 41 17.44 -2.40 -0.57
N ALA A 42 17.13 -2.68 0.69
CA ALA A 42 15.87 -2.38 1.32
C ALA A 42 16.12 -1.63 2.63
N THR A 43 15.25 -0.67 2.93
CA THR A 43 15.32 0.08 4.18
C THR A 43 14.89 -0.83 5.34
N PRO A 44 15.69 -0.94 6.42
CA PRO A 44 15.35 -1.77 7.57
C PRO A 44 14.19 -1.16 8.35
N ASP A 45 12.99 -1.67 8.15
CA ASP A 45 11.78 -1.16 8.81
C ASP A 45 10.74 -2.28 9.01
N ILE A 46 10.66 -2.76 10.26
CA ILE A 46 9.78 -3.88 10.63
C ILE A 46 8.29 -3.45 10.58
N PRO A 47 7.86 -2.32 11.20
CA PRO A 47 6.48 -1.87 11.16
C PRO A 47 5.94 -1.60 9.75
N GLY A 48 6.63 -0.82 8.91
CA GLY A 48 6.19 -0.56 7.54
C GLY A 48 6.26 -1.81 6.68
N GLY A 49 7.24 -2.69 6.92
CA GLY A 49 7.31 -4.00 6.29
C GLY A 49 6.09 -4.89 6.58
N ILE A 50 5.63 -4.93 7.82
CA ILE A 50 4.41 -5.65 8.23
C ILE A 50 3.17 -5.03 7.56
N ILE A 51 3.06 -3.70 7.54
CA ILE A 51 1.92 -3.00 6.93
C ILE A 51 1.86 -3.27 5.43
N LEU A 52 2.99 -3.17 4.72
CA LEU A 52 3.10 -3.51 3.30
C LEU A 52 2.69 -4.98 3.07
N PHE A 53 3.17 -5.91 3.91
CA PHE A 53 2.79 -7.31 3.79
C PHE A 53 1.28 -7.53 3.96
N LEU A 54 0.64 -6.87 4.94
CA LEU A 54 -0.81 -6.92 5.16
C LEU A 54 -1.61 -6.31 3.99
N LEU A 55 -1.16 -5.19 3.43
CA LEU A 55 -1.77 -4.58 2.24
C LEU A 55 -1.62 -5.49 1.01
N GLY A 56 -0.48 -6.16 0.88
CA GLY A 56 -0.26 -7.19 -0.13
C GLY A 56 -1.21 -8.36 0.01
N LEU A 57 -1.45 -8.86 1.23
CA LEU A 57 -2.44 -9.91 1.49
C LEU A 57 -3.87 -9.47 1.13
N LEU A 58 -4.23 -8.21 1.42
CA LEU A 58 -5.53 -7.65 1.06
C LEU A 58 -5.72 -7.63 -0.47
N LEU A 59 -4.70 -7.19 -1.22
CA LEU A 59 -4.73 -7.24 -2.68
C LEU A 59 -4.79 -8.68 -3.22
N ALA A 60 -4.00 -9.59 -2.63
CA ALA A 60 -4.02 -11.01 -3.01
C ALA A 60 -5.41 -11.63 -2.81
N THR A 61 -6.09 -11.27 -1.72
CA THR A 61 -7.48 -11.67 -1.45
C THR A 61 -8.41 -11.13 -2.54
N GLY A 62 -8.29 -9.85 -2.91
CA GLY A 62 -9.08 -9.27 -4.00
C GLY A 62 -8.81 -9.89 -5.36
N LEU A 63 -7.57 -10.30 -5.64
CA LEU A 63 -7.22 -11.04 -6.86
C LEU A 63 -7.83 -12.44 -6.87
N TYR A 64 -7.77 -13.16 -5.74
CA TYR A 64 -8.34 -14.49 -5.61
C TYR A 64 -9.87 -14.46 -5.77
N GLU A 65 -10.55 -13.63 -5.00
CA GLU A 65 -12.01 -13.49 -5.08
C GLU A 65 -12.46 -12.96 -6.44
N GLY A 66 -11.65 -12.11 -7.07
CA GLY A 66 -11.93 -11.56 -8.39
C GLY A 66 -11.95 -12.55 -9.54
N ARG A 67 -11.41 -13.76 -9.34
CA ARG A 67 -11.58 -14.86 -10.31
C ARG A 67 -12.98 -15.46 -10.29
N HIS A 68 -13.67 -15.35 -9.17
CA HIS A 68 -14.98 -15.95 -8.95
C HIS A 68 -16.11 -14.93 -9.03
N ASP A 69 -15.86 -13.69 -8.60
CA ASP A 69 -16.86 -12.62 -8.57
C ASP A 69 -16.22 -11.25 -8.83
N HIS A 70 -16.65 -10.60 -9.92
CA HIS A 70 -16.14 -9.29 -10.31
C HIS A 70 -16.49 -8.21 -9.28
N ALA A 71 -17.63 -8.33 -8.60
CA ALA A 71 -18.05 -7.42 -7.53
C ALA A 71 -17.02 -7.38 -6.39
N ARG A 72 -16.58 -8.57 -5.96
CA ARG A 72 -15.58 -8.71 -4.89
C ARG A 72 -14.19 -8.21 -5.30
N TRP A 73 -13.81 -8.38 -6.57
CA TRP A 73 -12.58 -7.77 -7.09
C TRP A 73 -12.61 -6.25 -6.95
N VAL A 74 -13.72 -5.61 -7.32
CA VAL A 74 -13.87 -4.16 -7.20
C VAL A 74 -13.77 -3.75 -5.74
N GLN A 75 -14.41 -4.50 -4.83
CA GLN A 75 -14.37 -4.20 -3.42
C GLN A 75 -12.96 -4.31 -2.83
N PHE A 76 -12.32 -5.47 -2.92
CA PHE A 76 -11.04 -5.72 -2.24
C PHE A 76 -9.84 -5.18 -3.02
N GLY A 77 -9.87 -5.27 -4.35
CA GLY A 77 -8.82 -4.80 -5.24
C GLY A 77 -8.66 -3.28 -5.16
N TYR A 78 -9.71 -2.50 -5.42
CA TYR A 78 -9.61 -1.04 -5.33
C TYR A 78 -9.36 -0.56 -3.89
N THR A 79 -9.89 -1.27 -2.88
CA THR A 79 -9.56 -0.94 -1.48
C THR A 79 -8.07 -1.08 -1.21
N GLY A 80 -7.46 -2.20 -1.60
CA GLY A 80 -6.02 -2.38 -1.43
C GLY A 80 -5.18 -1.36 -2.21
N ILE A 81 -5.56 -1.03 -3.46
CA ILE A 81 -4.84 -0.04 -4.28
C ILE A 81 -4.90 1.34 -3.63
N ILE A 82 -6.09 1.78 -3.20
CA ILE A 82 -6.28 3.11 -2.61
C ILE A 82 -5.54 3.21 -1.28
N LEU A 83 -5.58 2.16 -0.45
CA LEU A 83 -4.82 2.14 0.79
C LEU A 83 -3.31 2.20 0.56
N ILE A 84 -2.79 1.50 -0.45
CA ILE A 84 -1.36 1.57 -0.82
C ILE A 84 -0.99 2.97 -1.28
N LEU A 85 -1.83 3.63 -2.07
CA LEU A 85 -1.59 5.01 -2.52
C LEU A 85 -1.58 5.98 -1.35
N ILE A 86 -2.59 5.90 -0.47
CA ILE A 86 -2.66 6.74 0.74
C ILE A 86 -1.44 6.49 1.62
N PHE A 87 -1.11 5.23 1.88
CA PHE A 87 0.05 4.85 2.68
C PHE A 87 1.35 5.39 2.08
N GLY A 88 1.59 5.18 0.78
CA GLY A 88 2.78 5.67 0.09
C GLY A 88 2.89 7.20 0.10
N VAL A 89 1.79 7.91 -0.16
CA VAL A 89 1.76 9.38 -0.12
C VAL A 89 2.01 9.90 1.29
N CYS A 90 1.36 9.33 2.31
CA CYS A 90 1.58 9.70 3.70
C CYS A 90 3.04 9.48 4.13
N THR A 91 3.64 8.34 3.80
CA THR A 91 5.05 8.08 4.12
C THR A 91 5.97 9.11 3.47
N VAL A 92 5.77 9.42 2.17
CA VAL A 92 6.60 10.42 1.47
C VAL A 92 6.45 11.82 2.08
N ILE A 93 5.21 12.25 2.36
CA ILE A 93 4.96 13.58 2.94
C ILE A 93 5.59 13.70 4.32
N ILE A 94 5.42 12.70 5.18
CA ILE A 94 5.87 12.78 6.57
C ILE A 94 7.38 12.62 6.68
N SER A 95 7.96 11.67 5.95
CA SER A 95 9.42 11.55 5.87
C SER A 95 10.05 12.80 5.24
N GLY A 96 9.41 13.39 4.23
CA GLY A 96 9.85 14.66 3.63
C GLY A 96 9.75 15.85 4.59
N ALA A 97 8.66 15.96 5.35
CA ALA A 97 8.47 17.00 6.35
C ALA A 97 9.50 16.90 7.48
N ASN A 98 9.73 15.69 8.01
CA ASN A 98 10.76 15.44 9.01
C ASN A 98 12.15 15.81 8.49
N LEU A 99 12.47 15.44 7.25
CA LEU A 99 13.76 15.80 6.63
C LEU A 99 13.92 17.32 6.48
N LEU A 100 12.86 18.04 6.11
CA LEU A 100 12.87 19.49 6.02
C LEU A 100 13.10 20.16 7.39
N SER A 101 12.38 19.71 8.43
CA SER A 101 12.56 20.23 9.80
C SER A 101 14.01 20.06 10.28
N LEU A 102 14.61 18.91 9.99
CA LEU A 102 15.99 18.62 10.40
C LEU A 102 17.02 19.50 9.68
N ILE A 103 16.81 19.80 8.39
CA ILE A 103 17.65 20.75 7.64
C ILE A 103 17.56 22.15 8.28
N LEU A 104 16.37 22.55 8.73
CA LEU A 104 16.14 23.86 9.35
C LEU A 104 16.72 23.94 10.78
N GLU A 105 16.71 22.83 11.52
CA GLU A 105 17.23 22.75 12.90
C GLU A 105 18.74 22.50 12.95
N GLY A 106 19.37 22.13 11.84
CA GLY A 106 20.81 21.86 11.76
C GLY A 106 21.24 20.57 12.48
N GLU A 107 20.29 19.70 12.83
CA GLU A 107 20.56 18.44 13.51
C GLU A 107 20.98 17.34 12.52
N LYS A 108 21.88 16.46 12.98
CA LYS A 108 22.21 15.21 12.29
C LYS A 108 21.35 14.10 12.86
N THR A 109 20.56 13.46 12.02
CA THR A 109 19.66 12.38 12.44
C THR A 109 19.79 11.19 11.52
N ASP A 110 19.54 10.01 12.08
CA ASP A 110 19.55 8.76 11.33
C ASP A 110 18.35 8.71 10.38
N PRO A 111 18.54 8.55 9.07
CA PRO A 111 17.45 8.52 8.07
C PRO A 111 16.45 7.39 8.34
N VAL A 112 16.86 6.36 9.07
CA VAL A 112 16.01 5.24 9.49
C VAL A 112 14.91 5.71 10.44
N SER A 113 15.21 6.55 11.44
CA SER A 113 14.21 7.01 12.42
C SER A 113 13.12 7.88 11.79
N ILE A 114 13.48 8.65 10.77
CA ILE A 114 12.57 9.47 9.96
C ILE A 114 11.55 8.60 9.21
N LEU A 115 12.00 7.46 8.68
CA LEU A 115 11.15 6.48 7.99
C LEU A 115 10.20 5.78 8.97
N TYR A 116 10.69 5.31 10.13
CA TYR A 116 9.86 4.69 11.17
C TYR A 116 8.69 5.58 11.59
N SER A 117 8.95 6.87 11.80
CA SER A 117 7.92 7.87 12.12
C SER A 117 6.90 8.00 10.97
N GLY A 118 7.38 8.12 9.73
CA GLY A 118 6.52 8.23 8.54
C GLY A 118 5.51 7.10 8.39
N TYR A 119 5.94 5.86 8.63
CA TYR A 119 5.07 4.69 8.50
C TYR A 119 4.03 4.56 9.60
N ILE A 120 4.37 4.88 10.86
CA ILE A 120 3.42 4.85 11.97
C ILE A 120 2.29 5.86 11.72
N TRP A 121 2.64 7.07 11.29
CA TRP A 121 1.65 8.08 10.96
C TRP A 121 0.83 7.72 9.72
N ALA A 122 1.47 7.15 8.69
CA ALA A 122 0.75 6.64 7.52
C ALA A 122 -0.27 5.55 7.90
N ALA A 123 0.06 4.68 8.86
CA ALA A 123 -0.88 3.67 9.38
C ALA A 123 -2.04 4.30 10.14
N ILE A 124 -1.77 5.28 11.01
CA ILE A 124 -2.80 6.03 11.76
C ILE A 124 -3.77 6.73 10.80
N LEU A 125 -3.27 7.27 9.68
CA LEU A 125 -4.11 7.93 8.68
C LEU A 125 -4.87 6.95 7.78
N ALA A 126 -4.28 5.80 7.44
CA ALA A 126 -4.90 4.81 6.55
C ALA A 126 -5.96 3.94 7.24
N LEU A 127 -5.79 3.60 8.53
CA LEU A 127 -6.69 2.71 9.27
C LEU A 127 -8.15 3.21 9.37
N PRO A 128 -8.43 4.50 9.67
CA PRO A 128 -9.79 5.03 9.74
C PRO A 128 -10.49 5.08 8.37
N ILE A 129 -9.72 5.14 7.28
CA ILE A 129 -10.25 5.25 5.92
C ILE A 129 -10.79 3.90 5.44
N TYR A 130 -10.20 2.79 5.90
CA TYR A 130 -10.59 1.43 5.52
C TYR A 130 -12.10 1.13 5.62
N PRO A 131 -12.79 1.34 6.76
CA PRO A 131 -14.22 1.06 6.86
C PRO A 131 -15.09 1.93 5.93
N GLY A 132 -14.70 3.19 5.72
CA GLY A 132 -15.40 4.10 4.79
C GLY A 132 -15.25 3.65 3.34
N LEU A 133 -14.03 3.29 2.96
CA LEU A 133 -13.72 2.82 1.61
C LEU A 133 -14.43 1.51 1.28
N LYS A 134 -14.45 0.57 2.24
CA LYS A 134 -15.16 -0.71 2.10
C LYS A 134 -16.66 -0.51 1.87
N LYS A 135 -17.31 0.42 2.59
CA LYS A 135 -18.74 0.73 2.41
C LYS A 135 -19.01 1.34 1.04
N LEU A 136 -18.20 2.31 0.63
CA LEU A 136 -18.37 3.02 -0.63
C LEU A 136 -18.20 2.07 -1.84
N LEU A 137 -17.15 1.24 -1.82
CA LEU A 137 -16.89 0.29 -2.89
C LEU A 137 -17.88 -0.87 -2.90
N PHE A 138 -18.43 -1.27 -1.74
CA PHE A 138 -19.53 -2.24 -1.70
C PHE A 138 -20.80 -1.69 -2.37
N GLY A 139 -21.14 -0.41 -2.12
CA GLY A 139 -22.24 0.27 -2.81
C GLY A 139 -22.02 0.36 -4.32
N CYS A 140 -20.82 0.76 -4.76
CA CYS A 140 -20.48 0.79 -6.19
C CYS A 140 -20.50 -0.61 -6.83
N SER A 141 -20.07 -1.63 -6.11
CA SER A 141 -19.99 -3.01 -6.57
C SER A 141 -21.36 -3.67 -6.79
N GLN A 142 -22.41 -3.24 -6.06
CA GLN A 142 -23.77 -3.76 -6.23
C GLN A 142 -24.61 -2.95 -7.24
N GLY A 143 -24.00 -1.98 -7.95
CA GLY A 143 -24.72 -1.12 -8.90
C GLY A 143 -25.54 -0.02 -8.22
N GLY A 144 -25.04 0.52 -7.10
CA GLY A 144 -25.77 1.34 -6.15
C GLY A 144 -26.73 2.39 -6.72
N ALA A 145 -28.03 2.17 -6.46
CA ALA A 145 -28.94 3.23 -6.07
C ALA A 145 -28.49 3.76 -4.69
N PHE A 146 -28.26 5.06 -4.62
CA PHE A 146 -28.18 5.81 -3.36
C PHE A 146 -29.58 6.00 -2.77
#